data_AF-A0AAD0WAZ6-F1
#
_entry.id   AF-A0AAD0WAZ6-F1
#
_cell.length_a   1.000
_cell.length_b   1.000
_cell.length_c   1.000
_cell.angle_alpha   90.00
_cell.angle_beta   90.00
_cell.angle_gamma   90.00
#
_symmetry.space_group_name_H-M   'P 1'
#
loop_
_entity.id
_entity.type
_entity.pdbx_description
1 polymer ?
#
loop_
_entity_poly.entity_id
_entity_poly.type
_entity_poly.pdbx_seq_one_letter_code
_entity_poly.pdbx_strand_id
1 'polypeptide(L)'
;MWNDVDQRIRRAFSNVRQGFRAVLTRVDSAGDVQTVQADALAGEQLQDAELFQHYGYSANPPPGSMAVVLPLGGRSSHGVVIATEHGSYRLKQLKPGEVALYSDEGSKIVLKRGRLIEVECDTFSLRCKNWQVNASEQASFTTPTLSTSAQLVAQGQINGNGGMAIQGGSGASVKGNVTVSGDVVAGGKSLVGHQHNGVHGTTSPPL
;
A
#
# COMPACT_ATOMS: atom_id res chain seq x y z
N MET A 1 -31.88 47.86 31.26
CA MET A 1 -31.69 46.59 31.99
C MET A 1 -31.52 45.41 31.05
N TRP A 2 -32.53 44.97 30.28
CA TRP A 2 -32.35 43.86 29.30
C TRP A 2 -31.35 44.20 28.18
N ASN A 3 -31.43 45.41 27.62
CA ASN A 3 -30.47 45.88 26.61
C ASN A 3 -29.01 45.92 27.10
N ASP A 4 -28.78 46.24 28.37
CA ASP A 4 -27.43 46.29 28.96
C ASP A 4 -26.86 44.88 29.17
N VAL A 5 -27.73 43.93 29.56
CA VAL A 5 -27.39 42.52 29.67
C VAL A 5 -27.03 41.96 28.29
N ASP A 6 -27.86 42.23 27.28
CA ASP A 6 -27.61 41.80 25.90
C ASP A 6 -26.31 42.40 25.33
N GLN A 7 -26.03 43.68 25.61
CA GLN A 7 -24.76 44.31 25.20
C GLN A 7 -23.55 43.66 25.87
N ARG A 8 -23.63 43.35 27.17
CA ARG A 8 -22.56 42.66 27.90
C ARG A 8 -22.33 41.25 27.37
N ILE A 9 -23.41 40.51 27.07
CA ILE A 9 -23.35 39.18 26.48
C ILE A 9 -22.69 39.24 25.10
N ARG A 10 -23.12 40.16 24.22
CA ARG A 10 -22.52 40.32 22.88
C ARG A 10 -21.04 40.66 22.95
N ARG A 11 -20.64 41.51 23.90
CA ARG A 11 -19.22 41.86 24.11
C ARG A 11 -18.39 40.70 24.66
N ALA A 12 -18.98 39.85 25.49
CA ALA A 12 -18.33 38.64 25.96
C ALA A 12 -18.13 37.65 24.80
N PHE A 13 -19.16 37.40 24.00
CA PHE A 13 -19.09 36.49 22.85
C PHE A 13 -18.22 37.01 21.71
N SER A 14 -18.14 38.33 21.48
CA SER A 14 -17.27 38.89 20.45
C SER A 14 -15.79 38.65 20.71
N ASN A 15 -15.41 38.40 21.97
CA ASN A 15 -14.04 38.10 22.38
C ASN A 15 -13.72 36.59 22.35
N VAL A 16 -14.72 35.74 22.08
CA VAL A 16 -14.53 34.29 21.96
C VAL A 16 -14.37 33.94 20.49
N ARG A 17 -13.14 33.63 20.08
CA ARG A 17 -12.86 33.14 18.75
C ARG A 17 -13.54 31.79 18.54
N GLN A 18 -14.44 31.73 17.57
CA GLN A 18 -15.10 30.50 17.13
C GLN A 18 -14.18 29.69 16.22
N GLY A 19 -14.52 28.41 16.01
CA GLY A 19 -13.83 27.57 15.02
C GLY A 19 -13.84 28.22 13.63
N PHE A 20 -12.70 28.15 12.94
CA PHE A 20 -12.54 28.79 11.63
C PHE A 20 -11.77 27.91 10.66
N ARG A 21 -11.81 28.29 9.37
CA ARG A 21 -11.07 27.61 8.31
C ARG A 21 -9.74 28.33 8.04
N ALA A 22 -8.72 27.55 7.72
CA ALA A 22 -7.42 28.04 7.32
C ALA A 22 -6.89 27.22 6.13
N VAL A 23 -5.83 27.70 5.49
CA VAL A 23 -5.07 26.97 4.46
C VAL A 23 -3.65 26.80 4.94
N LEU A 24 -3.18 25.56 5.01
CA LEU A 24 -1.84 25.24 5.50
C LEU A 24 -0.78 25.76 4.51
N THR A 25 0.22 26.45 5.02
CA THR A 25 1.39 26.91 4.26
C THR A 25 2.60 26.03 4.52
N ARG A 26 2.70 25.45 5.72
CA ARG A 26 3.75 24.51 6.12
C ARG A 26 3.27 23.59 7.23
N VAL A 27 3.81 22.37 7.26
CA VAL A 27 3.68 21.41 8.36
C VAL A 27 5.09 21.03 8.83
N ASP A 28 5.31 21.06 10.13
CA ASP A 28 6.48 20.49 10.79
C ASP A 28 6.08 19.17 11.46
N SER A 29 6.60 18.06 10.94
CA SER A 29 6.26 16.71 11.40
C SER A 29 7.38 16.06 12.23
N ALA A 30 8.38 16.82 12.68
CA ALA A 30 9.52 16.27 13.41
C ALA A 30 9.26 16.07 14.91
N GLY A 31 8.35 16.84 15.51
CA GLY A 31 8.05 16.78 16.94
C GLY A 31 7.08 15.66 17.33
N ASP A 32 6.91 15.46 18.64
CA ASP A 32 5.95 14.50 19.22
C ASP A 32 4.49 14.81 18.80
N VAL A 33 4.23 16.10 18.56
CA VAL A 33 3.01 16.64 17.97
C VAL A 33 3.41 17.43 16.74
N GLN A 34 2.75 17.18 15.61
CA GLN A 34 2.98 17.97 14.40
C GLN A 34 2.47 19.40 14.62
N THR A 35 3.21 20.40 14.17
CA THR A 35 2.77 21.80 14.19
C THR A 35 2.59 22.32 12.77
N VAL A 36 1.71 23.31 12.60
CA VAL A 36 1.42 23.88 11.29
C VAL A 36 1.49 25.41 11.28
N GLN A 37 1.87 25.93 10.13
CA GLN A 37 1.64 27.32 9.76
C GLN A 37 0.48 27.38 8.77
N ALA A 38 -0.41 28.36 8.94
CA ALA A 38 -1.59 28.46 8.10
C ALA A 38 -2.08 29.90 7.93
N ASP A 39 -2.59 30.19 6.73
CA ASP A 39 -3.31 31.41 6.41
C ASP A 39 -4.77 31.26 6.88
N ALA A 40 -5.19 32.12 7.80
CA ALA A 40 -6.54 32.17 8.34
C ALA A 40 -7.31 33.40 7.83
N LEU A 41 -8.55 33.55 8.28
CA LEU A 41 -9.43 34.64 7.87
C LEU A 41 -8.84 36.02 8.23
N ALA A 42 -9.12 37.02 7.38
CA ALA A 42 -8.72 38.42 7.58
C ALA A 42 -7.21 38.67 7.71
N GLY A 43 -6.38 37.85 7.05
CA GLY A 43 -4.92 38.02 7.01
C GLY A 43 -4.20 37.52 8.27
N GLU A 44 -4.92 36.81 9.14
CA GLU A 44 -4.34 36.17 10.31
C GLU A 44 -3.43 35.00 9.90
N GLN A 45 -2.28 34.91 10.55
CA GLN A 45 -1.32 33.83 10.38
C GLN A 45 -1.31 33.00 11.65
N LEU A 46 -1.55 31.69 11.50
CA LEU A 46 -1.29 30.74 12.57
C LEU A 46 0.18 30.31 12.51
N GLN A 47 0.81 30.31 13.67
CA GLN A 47 2.19 29.89 13.85
C GLN A 47 2.20 28.76 14.88
N ASP A 48 2.82 27.65 14.52
CA ASP A 48 3.01 26.48 15.36
C ASP A 48 1.73 25.92 16.00
N ALA A 49 0.60 26.01 15.29
CA ALA A 49 -0.67 25.42 15.74
C ALA A 49 -0.57 23.89 15.74
N GLU A 50 -1.00 23.22 16.81
CA GLU A 50 -0.92 21.75 16.89
C GLU A 50 -1.88 21.08 15.91
N LEU A 51 -1.41 20.06 15.18
CA LEU A 51 -2.23 19.16 14.37
C LEU A 51 -2.44 17.85 15.11
N PHE A 52 -3.63 17.70 15.70
CA PHE A 52 -4.02 16.47 16.39
C PHE A 52 -4.70 15.49 15.44
N GLN A 53 -4.26 14.24 15.51
CA GLN A 53 -4.74 13.14 14.68
C GLN A 53 -5.18 11.96 15.55
N HIS A 54 -5.96 11.05 14.98
CA HIS A 54 -6.37 9.84 15.69
C HIS A 54 -5.16 8.92 15.90
N TYR A 55 -5.02 8.32 17.09
CA TYR A 55 -3.97 7.36 17.36
C TYR A 55 -3.97 6.20 16.34
N GLY A 56 -2.79 5.83 15.85
CA GLY A 56 -2.63 4.83 14.78
C GLY A 56 -2.76 5.39 13.36
N TYR A 57 -3.08 6.68 13.21
CA TYR A 57 -3.06 7.41 11.94
C TYR A 57 -2.07 8.57 12.04
N SER A 58 -1.23 8.73 11.03
CA SER A 58 -0.34 9.88 10.87
C SER A 58 -0.32 10.29 9.42
N ALA A 59 -0.60 11.57 9.16
CA ALA A 59 -0.52 12.15 7.83
C ALA A 59 0.16 13.52 7.90
N ASN A 60 1.01 13.80 6.92
CA ASN A 60 1.68 15.09 6.74
C ASN A 60 1.05 15.80 5.54
N PRO A 61 -0.02 16.60 5.72
CA PRO A 61 -0.75 17.20 4.62
C PRO A 61 0.13 18.22 3.87
N PRO A 62 0.13 18.21 2.53
CA PRO A 62 0.94 19.15 1.75
C PRO A 62 0.43 20.59 1.92
N PRO A 63 1.29 21.61 1.66
CA PRO A 63 0.86 22.99 1.54
C PRO A 63 -0.34 23.15 0.60
N GLY A 64 -1.24 24.09 0.91
CA GLY A 64 -2.51 24.26 0.21
C GLY A 64 -3.65 23.40 0.77
N SER A 65 -3.37 22.51 1.72
CA SER A 65 -4.43 21.75 2.41
C SER A 65 -5.31 22.69 3.23
N MET A 66 -6.63 22.55 3.08
CA MET A 66 -7.61 23.23 3.90
C MET A 66 -7.60 22.62 5.31
N ALA A 67 -7.81 23.44 6.32
CA ALA A 67 -7.83 23.05 7.72
C ALA A 67 -9.05 23.62 8.45
N VAL A 68 -9.54 22.88 9.43
CA VAL A 68 -10.46 23.40 10.47
C VAL A 68 -9.67 23.58 11.75
N VAL A 69 -9.69 24.80 12.28
CA VAL A 69 -8.97 25.20 13.49
C VAL A 69 -9.96 25.42 14.61
N LEU A 70 -9.69 24.80 15.76
CA LEU A 70 -10.45 24.96 17.00
C LEU A 70 -9.63 25.79 18.01
N PRO A 71 -10.02 27.04 18.29
CA PRO A 71 -9.38 27.88 19.30
C PRO A 71 -9.72 27.38 20.72
N LEU A 72 -8.74 26.84 21.43
CA LEU A 72 -8.92 26.47 22.83
C LEU A 72 -8.99 27.73 23.70
N GLY A 73 -10.01 27.81 24.56
CA GLY A 73 -10.25 29.00 25.39
C GLY A 73 -10.65 30.25 24.60
N GLY A 74 -11.05 30.12 23.33
CA GLY A 74 -11.51 31.24 22.50
C GLY A 74 -10.41 32.16 21.97
N ARG A 75 -9.15 31.70 21.94
CA ARG A 75 -8.00 32.45 21.42
C ARG A 75 -7.35 31.73 20.26
N SER A 76 -7.12 32.42 19.15
CA SER A 76 -6.46 31.84 17.99
C SER A 76 -5.03 31.37 18.25
N SER A 77 -4.32 32.01 19.18
CA SER A 77 -2.96 31.61 19.56
C SER A 77 -2.87 30.26 20.29
N HIS A 78 -4.02 29.66 20.65
CA HIS A 78 -4.14 28.30 21.18
C HIS A 78 -5.04 27.49 20.23
N GLY A 79 -4.86 27.67 18.93
CA GLY A 79 -5.62 26.97 17.89
C GLY A 79 -5.07 25.57 17.64
N VAL A 80 -5.94 24.58 17.70
CA VAL A 80 -5.61 23.20 17.32
C VAL A 80 -6.28 22.88 15.98
N VAL A 81 -5.51 22.35 15.03
CA VAL A 81 -6.05 21.81 13.79
C VAL A 81 -6.64 20.42 14.07
N ILE A 82 -7.93 20.28 13.80
CA ILE A 82 -8.71 19.07 14.10
C ILE A 82 -9.11 18.27 12.85
N ALA A 83 -8.98 18.87 11.67
CA ALA A 83 -9.25 18.21 10.40
C ALA A 83 -8.53 18.94 9.27
N THR A 84 -8.03 18.17 8.30
CA THR A 84 -7.41 18.68 7.07
C THR A 84 -8.01 17.99 5.85
N GLU A 85 -8.02 18.70 4.71
CA GLU A 85 -8.47 18.15 3.43
C GLU A 85 -7.80 18.89 2.26
N HIS A 86 -7.44 18.19 1.19
CA HIS A 86 -6.87 18.78 -0.01
C HIS A 86 -7.76 18.51 -1.24
N GLY A 87 -8.45 19.55 -1.72
CA GLY A 87 -9.49 19.41 -2.74
C GLY A 87 -9.04 18.79 -4.07
N SER A 88 -7.77 18.93 -4.43
CA SER A 88 -7.19 18.35 -5.65
C SER A 88 -6.82 16.87 -5.52
N TYR A 89 -6.51 16.42 -4.31
CA TYR A 89 -5.99 15.06 -4.05
C TYR A 89 -7.03 14.16 -3.38
N ARG A 90 -8.10 14.73 -2.82
CA ARG A 90 -9.20 13.95 -2.25
C ARG A 90 -9.72 12.94 -3.26
N LEU A 91 -9.78 11.68 -2.84
CA LEU A 91 -10.42 10.64 -3.63
C LEU A 91 -11.92 10.96 -3.82
N LYS A 92 -12.32 11.15 -5.08
CA LYS A 92 -13.70 11.48 -5.47
C LYS A 92 -14.50 10.22 -5.77
N GLN A 93 -15.82 10.35 -5.78
CA GLN A 93 -16.76 9.31 -6.23
C GLN A 93 -16.78 8.00 -5.42
N LEU A 94 -16.37 8.04 -4.14
CA LEU A 94 -16.65 6.94 -3.21
C LEU A 94 -18.16 6.75 -3.06
N LYS A 95 -18.61 5.49 -3.09
CA LYS A 95 -20.01 5.16 -2.79
C LYS A 95 -20.27 5.31 -1.30
N PRO A 96 -21.52 5.57 -0.88
CA PRO A 96 -21.86 5.60 0.54
C PRO A 96 -21.40 4.34 1.29
N GLY A 97 -20.63 4.56 2.35
CA GLY A 97 -20.05 3.50 3.20
C GLY A 97 -18.68 2.97 2.76
N GLU A 98 -18.10 3.47 1.66
CA GLU A 98 -16.71 3.17 1.31
C GLU A 98 -15.73 4.09 2.06
N VAL A 99 -14.55 3.56 2.37
CA VAL A 99 -13.50 4.27 3.10
C VAL A 99 -12.18 4.10 2.38
N ALA A 100 -11.35 5.13 2.34
CA ALA A 100 -10.06 5.07 1.67
C ALA A 100 -8.95 5.77 2.46
N LEU A 101 -7.73 5.25 2.31
CA LEU A 101 -6.47 5.94 2.59
C LEU A 101 -5.80 6.24 1.24
N TYR A 102 -5.24 7.43 1.07
CA TYR A 102 -4.67 7.88 -0.20
C TYR A 102 -3.52 8.88 0.00
N SER A 103 -2.65 9.00 -1.00
CA SER A 103 -1.63 10.04 -1.10
C SER A 103 -1.89 11.00 -2.28
N ASP A 104 -1.20 12.13 -2.30
CA ASP A 104 -1.20 13.10 -3.40
C ASP A 104 -0.62 12.53 -4.70
N GLU A 105 0.28 11.54 -4.59
CA GLU A 105 0.85 10.82 -5.73
C GLU A 105 -0.09 9.73 -6.31
N GLY A 106 -1.29 9.55 -5.73
CA GLY A 106 -2.32 8.66 -6.26
C GLY A 106 -2.32 7.23 -5.73
N SER A 107 -1.35 6.86 -4.88
CA SER A 107 -1.39 5.56 -4.17
C SER A 107 -2.58 5.51 -3.22
N LYS A 108 -3.31 4.39 -3.18
CA LYS A 108 -4.54 4.27 -2.37
C LYS A 108 -4.85 2.85 -1.89
N ILE A 109 -5.54 2.78 -0.76
CA ILE A 109 -6.17 1.58 -0.21
C ILE A 109 -7.65 1.91 -0.03
N VAL A 110 -8.56 1.17 -0.68
CA VAL A 110 -10.00 1.43 -0.66
C VAL A 110 -10.77 0.20 -0.18
N LEU A 111 -11.56 0.38 0.88
CA LEU A 111 -12.54 -0.58 1.34
C LEU A 111 -13.86 -0.32 0.61
N LYS A 112 -14.13 -1.11 -0.43
CA LYS A 112 -15.27 -0.98 -1.34
C LYS A 112 -16.48 -1.80 -0.88
N ARG A 113 -17.66 -1.48 -1.43
CA ARG A 113 -18.87 -2.31 -1.27
C ARG A 113 -18.62 -3.73 -1.79
N GLY A 114 -19.29 -4.71 -1.16
CA GLY A 114 -19.12 -6.13 -1.50
C GLY A 114 -17.97 -6.83 -0.76
N ARG A 115 -17.40 -6.19 0.27
CA ARG A 115 -16.26 -6.71 1.06
C ARG A 115 -14.98 -6.84 0.24
N LEU A 116 -14.76 -5.90 -0.68
CA LEU A 116 -13.57 -5.82 -1.52
C LEU A 116 -12.60 -4.80 -0.95
N ILE A 117 -11.33 -5.19 -0.82
CA ILE A 117 -10.23 -4.27 -0.51
C ILE A 117 -9.39 -4.15 -1.78
N GLU A 118 -9.22 -2.93 -2.27
CA GLU A 118 -8.40 -2.63 -3.44
C GLU A 118 -7.20 -1.79 -3.04
N VAL A 119 -6.01 -2.19 -3.46
CA VAL A 119 -4.76 -1.47 -3.25
C VAL A 119 -4.18 -1.15 -4.63
N GLU A 120 -3.91 0.14 -4.88
CA GLU A 120 -3.37 0.62 -6.15
C GLU A 120 -2.14 1.50 -5.86
N CYS A 121 -1.01 1.13 -6.45
CA CYS A 121 0.28 1.80 -6.30
C CYS A 121 1.27 1.27 -7.36
N ASP A 122 2.37 2.00 -7.58
CA ASP A 122 3.46 1.57 -8.47
C ASP A 122 4.38 0.52 -7.83
N THR A 123 4.57 0.59 -6.50
CA THR A 123 5.42 -0.35 -5.75
C THR A 123 4.77 -0.72 -4.43
N PHE A 124 4.42 -2.01 -4.27
CA PHE A 124 3.89 -2.55 -3.02
C PHE A 124 4.96 -3.33 -2.24
N SER A 125 5.57 -2.68 -1.24
CA SER A 125 6.65 -3.26 -0.43
C SER A 125 6.14 -3.80 0.92
N LEU A 126 6.10 -5.12 1.06
CA LEU A 126 5.80 -5.80 2.32
C LEU A 126 7.09 -6.25 3.03
N ARG A 127 7.31 -5.79 4.27
CA ARG A 127 8.44 -6.22 5.11
C ARG A 127 7.91 -6.80 6.41
N CYS A 128 8.02 -8.11 6.57
CA CYS A 128 7.57 -8.81 7.76
C CYS A 128 8.40 -10.08 7.99
N LYS A 129 8.35 -10.61 9.22
CA LYS A 129 8.96 -11.90 9.55
C LYS A 129 8.16 -13.07 8.98
N ASN A 130 6.82 -12.98 9.03
CA ASN A 130 5.89 -13.99 8.54
C ASN A 130 4.83 -13.35 7.66
N TRP A 131 4.66 -13.86 6.44
CA TRP A 131 3.55 -13.53 5.55
C TRP A 131 2.76 -14.80 5.28
N GLN A 132 1.46 -14.79 5.63
CA GLN A 132 0.54 -15.88 5.34
C GLN A 132 -0.64 -15.37 4.49
N VAL A 133 -1.06 -16.17 3.50
CA VAL A 133 -2.24 -15.91 2.66
C VAL A 133 -3.11 -17.17 2.71
N ASN A 134 -4.34 -17.02 3.19
CA ASN A 134 -5.33 -18.10 3.22
C ASN A 134 -6.49 -17.72 2.30
N ALA A 135 -6.59 -18.38 1.16
CA ALA A 135 -7.68 -18.20 0.19
C ALA A 135 -8.33 -19.57 -0.09
N SER A 136 -9.66 -19.65 -0.03
CA SER A 136 -10.40 -20.90 -0.23
C SER A 136 -10.64 -21.26 -1.70
N GLU A 137 -10.50 -20.29 -2.61
CA GLU A 137 -10.76 -20.48 -4.04
C GLU A 137 -9.46 -20.40 -4.84
N GLN A 138 -8.77 -19.25 -4.79
CA GLN A 138 -7.55 -19.04 -5.59
C GLN A 138 -6.70 -17.90 -5.01
N ALA A 139 -5.38 -18.00 -5.20
CA ALA A 139 -4.45 -16.87 -5.21
C ALA A 139 -3.81 -16.78 -6.59
N SER A 140 -3.98 -15.66 -7.29
CA SER A 140 -3.45 -15.45 -8.65
C SER A 140 -2.40 -14.34 -8.66
N PHE A 141 -1.34 -14.55 -9.46
CA PHE A 141 -0.25 -13.60 -9.63
C PHE A 141 -0.05 -13.36 -11.13
N THR A 142 -0.44 -12.17 -11.59
CA THR A 142 -0.20 -11.75 -12.97
C THR A 142 1.04 -10.87 -13.00
N THR A 143 2.20 -11.49 -13.24
CA THR A 143 3.51 -10.83 -13.22
C THR A 143 4.45 -11.51 -14.23
N PRO A 144 5.37 -10.77 -14.88
CA PRO A 144 6.43 -11.37 -15.69
C PRO A 144 7.38 -12.27 -14.88
N THR A 145 7.52 -12.05 -13.57
CA THR A 145 8.43 -12.82 -12.71
C THR A 145 7.89 -12.96 -11.30
N LEU A 146 7.98 -14.18 -10.77
CA LEU A 146 7.72 -14.52 -9.37
C LEU A 146 8.92 -15.32 -8.86
N SER A 147 9.59 -14.83 -7.83
CA SER A 147 10.83 -15.42 -7.31
C SER A 147 10.77 -15.67 -5.81
N THR A 148 11.33 -16.81 -5.36
CA THR A 148 11.66 -17.07 -3.96
C THR A 148 13.17 -17.21 -3.83
N SER A 149 13.75 -16.70 -2.74
CA SER A 149 15.22 -16.61 -2.61
C SER A 149 15.90 -17.93 -2.25
N ALA A 150 15.17 -18.87 -1.65
CA ALA A 150 15.72 -20.15 -1.19
C ALA A 150 14.92 -21.34 -1.74
N GLN A 151 13.63 -21.41 -1.42
CA GLN A 151 12.80 -22.57 -1.78
C GLN A 151 11.39 -22.14 -2.19
N LEU A 152 10.86 -22.80 -3.22
CA LEU A 152 9.43 -22.88 -3.48
C LEU A 152 8.97 -24.30 -3.10
N VAL A 153 8.02 -24.41 -2.18
CA VAL A 153 7.41 -25.68 -1.79
C VAL A 153 5.97 -25.70 -2.28
N ALA A 154 5.67 -26.59 -3.22
CA ALA A 154 4.30 -26.88 -3.65
C ALA A 154 3.93 -28.29 -3.17
N GLN A 155 2.86 -28.41 -2.37
CA GLN A 155 2.34 -29.71 -1.94
C GLN A 155 1.59 -30.43 -3.06
N GLY A 156 0.96 -29.66 -3.94
CA GLY A 156 0.29 -30.15 -5.14
C GLY A 156 1.22 -30.17 -6.36
N GLN A 157 0.61 -30.10 -7.54
CA GLN A 157 1.33 -30.11 -8.80
C GLN A 157 1.89 -28.71 -9.14
N ILE A 158 3.03 -28.69 -9.82
CA ILE A 158 3.55 -27.51 -10.51
C ILE A 158 3.32 -27.75 -12.00
N ASN A 159 2.66 -26.80 -12.67
CA ASN A 159 2.47 -26.84 -14.12
C ASN A 159 3.21 -25.66 -14.77
N GLY A 160 4.07 -25.97 -15.74
CA GLY A 160 4.76 -24.99 -16.58
C GLY A 160 4.37 -25.16 -18.05
N ASN A 161 3.19 -24.67 -18.45
CA ASN A 161 2.70 -24.75 -19.84
C ASN A 161 3.70 -24.16 -20.87
N GLY A 162 4.50 -23.17 -20.47
CA GLY A 162 5.57 -22.59 -21.29
C GLY A 162 6.93 -23.30 -21.17
N GLY A 163 6.99 -24.43 -20.46
CA GLY A 163 8.20 -25.15 -20.11
C GLY A 163 8.61 -24.96 -18.64
N MET A 164 9.47 -25.85 -18.16
CA MET A 164 10.11 -25.76 -16.85
C MET A 164 11.63 -25.87 -17.02
N ALA A 165 12.35 -24.79 -16.70
CA ALA A 165 13.81 -24.80 -16.64
C ALA A 165 14.25 -25.08 -15.20
N ILE A 166 14.96 -26.19 -14.98
CA ILE A 166 15.43 -26.60 -13.65
C ILE A 166 16.95 -26.61 -13.64
N GLN A 167 17.56 -25.81 -12.76
CA GLN A 167 18.98 -25.85 -12.46
C GLN A 167 19.16 -26.43 -11.06
N GLY A 168 19.42 -27.74 -10.98
CA GLY A 168 19.32 -28.50 -9.73
C GLY A 168 20.42 -28.26 -8.70
N GLY A 169 21.47 -27.49 -9.00
CA GLY A 169 22.66 -27.41 -8.14
C GLY A 169 23.24 -28.81 -7.90
N SER A 170 23.02 -29.37 -6.70
CA SER A 170 23.34 -30.76 -6.33
C SER A 170 22.52 -31.83 -7.05
N GLY A 171 21.52 -31.45 -7.85
CA GLY A 171 20.75 -32.34 -8.73
C GLY A 171 19.23 -32.19 -8.56
N ALA A 172 18.48 -32.85 -9.44
CA ALA A 172 17.04 -33.00 -9.32
C ALA A 172 16.71 -34.49 -9.15
N SER A 173 15.96 -34.85 -8.11
CA SER A 173 15.50 -36.22 -7.87
C SER A 173 14.02 -36.34 -8.16
N VAL A 174 13.64 -37.37 -8.92
CA VAL A 174 12.24 -37.75 -9.09
C VAL A 174 12.00 -39.07 -8.37
N LYS A 175 11.00 -39.11 -7.49
CA LYS A 175 10.51 -40.35 -6.89
C LYS A 175 9.20 -40.72 -7.58
N GLY A 176 9.23 -41.81 -8.34
CA GLY A 176 8.14 -42.25 -9.20
C GLY A 176 8.56 -42.23 -10.66
N ASN A 177 7.58 -42.16 -11.55
CA ASN A 177 7.82 -42.22 -12.99
C ASN A 177 8.05 -40.84 -13.58
N VAL A 178 8.88 -40.79 -14.62
CA VAL A 178 8.99 -39.63 -15.52
C VAL A 178 8.51 -40.10 -16.89
N THR A 179 7.47 -39.47 -17.41
CA THR A 179 6.98 -39.69 -18.78
C THR A 179 7.36 -38.50 -19.63
N VAL A 180 8.10 -38.75 -20.72
CA VAL A 180 8.54 -37.72 -21.67
C VAL A 180 8.11 -38.14 -23.06
N SER A 181 7.52 -37.23 -23.83
CA SER A 181 7.11 -37.48 -25.21
C SER A 181 8.22 -37.17 -26.23
N GLY A 182 9.21 -36.37 -25.83
CA GLY A 182 10.43 -36.08 -26.59
C GLY A 182 11.64 -36.86 -26.09
N ASP A 183 12.80 -36.54 -26.64
CA ASP A 183 14.07 -37.14 -26.23
C ASP A 183 14.51 -36.69 -24.83
N VAL A 184 15.20 -37.57 -24.13
CA VAL A 184 15.91 -37.29 -22.89
C VAL A 184 17.40 -37.31 -23.19
N VAL A 185 18.06 -36.16 -23.12
CA VAL A 185 19.50 -36.05 -23.37
C VAL A 185 20.26 -35.92 -22.05
N ALA A 186 21.11 -36.90 -21.74
CA ALA A 186 21.95 -36.91 -20.54
C ALA A 186 23.43 -36.87 -20.94
N GLY A 187 24.18 -35.87 -20.49
CA GLY A 187 25.60 -35.71 -20.86
C GLY A 187 25.84 -35.63 -22.37
N GLY A 188 24.89 -35.08 -23.13
CA GLY A 188 24.92 -35.02 -24.60
C GLY A 188 24.55 -36.33 -25.29
N LYS A 189 24.14 -37.37 -24.57
CA LYS A 189 23.67 -38.65 -25.13
C LYS A 189 22.15 -38.70 -25.13
N SER A 190 21.59 -38.87 -26.32
CA SER A 190 20.15 -39.03 -26.58
C SER A 190 19.66 -40.38 -26.07
N LEU A 191 18.52 -40.42 -25.37
CA LEU A 191 17.93 -41.68 -24.92
C LEU A 191 17.43 -42.49 -26.11
N VAL A 192 16.77 -41.85 -27.07
CA VAL A 192 16.21 -42.53 -28.26
C VAL A 192 17.19 -42.66 -29.43
N GLY A 193 18.32 -41.95 -29.37
CA GLY A 193 19.31 -41.88 -30.46
C GLY A 193 20.70 -42.43 -30.14
N HIS A 194 20.97 -42.88 -28.91
CA HIS A 194 22.30 -43.40 -28.56
C HIS A 194 22.63 -44.71 -29.27
N GLN A 195 23.92 -44.95 -29.50
CA GLN A 195 24.44 -46.22 -30.03
C GLN A 195 25.48 -46.79 -29.07
N HIS A 196 25.68 -48.11 -29.11
CA HIS A 196 26.70 -48.81 -28.34
C HIS A 196 27.76 -49.38 -29.29
N ASN A 197 29.02 -49.38 -28.86
CA ASN A 197 30.11 -50.05 -29.58
C ASN A 197 30.32 -51.44 -29.00
N GLY A 198 30.00 -52.48 -29.78
CA GLY A 198 30.18 -53.88 -29.41
C GLY A 198 31.33 -54.54 -30.16
N VAL A 199 31.63 -55.79 -29.80
CA VAL A 199 32.67 -56.63 -30.45
C VAL A 199 32.38 -56.92 -31.93
N HIS A 200 31.15 -56.69 -32.39
CA HIS A 200 30.72 -56.87 -33.78
C HIS A 200 30.43 -55.53 -34.51
N GLY A 201 30.85 -54.39 -33.94
CA GLY A 201 30.61 -53.05 -34.50
C GLY A 201 29.61 -52.21 -33.69
N THR A 202 29.18 -51.09 -34.26
CA THR A 202 28.23 -50.16 -33.63
C THR A 202 26.78 -50.59 -33.83
N THR A 203 25.95 -50.49 -32.78
CA THR A 203 24.52 -50.83 -32.86
C THR A 203 23.71 -49.78 -33.64
N SER A 204 22.51 -50.14 -34.08
CA SER A 204 21.48 -49.14 -34.41
C SER A 204 21.00 -48.42 -33.13
N PRO A 205 20.26 -47.29 -33.26
CA PRO A 205 19.54 -46.69 -32.14
C PRO A 205 18.52 -47.66 -31.50
N PRO A 206 18.10 -47.41 -30.23
CA PRO A 206 17.02 -48.15 -29.59
C PRO A 206 15.73 -48.11 -30.40
N LEU A 207 14.95 -49.19 -30.32
CA LEU A 207 13.60 -49.27 -30.89
C LEU A 207 12.60 -48.45 -30.09
#